data_AF-B0CXY0-F1
#
_entry.id   AF-B0CXY0-F1
#
_cell.length_a   1.000
_cell.length_b   1.000
_cell.length_c   1.000
_cell.angle_alpha   90.00
_cell.angle_beta   90.00
_cell.angle_gamma   90.00
#
_symmetry.space_group_name_H-M   'P 1'
#
loop_
_entity.id
_entity.type
_entity.pdbx_description
1 polymer ?
#
loop_
_entity_poly.entity_id
_entity_poly.type
_entity_poly.pdbx_seq_one_letter_code
_entity_poly.pdbx_strand_id
1 'polypeptide(L)'
;MTTKANMYIYNDFYAYAILDLVDKNLATLHAKIIKKDWDEAYSILEGLSVFAEMEGTWTQCDDGERVQVTNKVYGASAVAVLRGLQKAGRLNPAEFPSLENLLKTIASFGEMMESCSCNSDYAKLARAIARRLFKDKTEEDLALEKARLNEFIESIEDKEERDEVKADLKEKEEEDDDESEKFWFRKGEICDEDEKDPDWVLSRVWKEYKSHLSSVPSGPMRGPGSWDINKWSAAQKKPFEFEKHGSEDEF
;
A
#
# COMPACT_ATOMS: atom_id res chain seq x y z
N MET A 1 -41.01 -5.12 -23.77
CA MET A 1 -40.06 -4.51 -22.82
C MET A 1 -38.74 -5.21 -22.99
N THR A 2 -37.80 -4.60 -23.70
CA THR A 2 -36.48 -5.16 -23.98
C THR A 2 -35.58 -4.78 -22.82
N THR A 3 -35.31 -5.72 -21.92
CA THR A 3 -34.37 -5.53 -20.83
C THR A 3 -32.97 -5.44 -21.45
N LYS A 4 -32.45 -4.21 -21.61
CA LYS A 4 -31.02 -4.03 -21.88
C LYS A 4 -30.27 -4.65 -20.72
N ALA A 5 -29.52 -5.71 -20.97
CA ALA A 5 -28.50 -6.17 -20.05
C ALA A 5 -27.44 -5.05 -19.97
N ASN A 6 -27.53 -4.19 -18.96
CA ASN A 6 -26.40 -3.35 -18.58
C ASN A 6 -25.33 -4.32 -18.08
N MET A 7 -24.37 -4.62 -18.95
CA MET A 7 -23.21 -5.42 -18.61
C MET A 7 -22.34 -4.57 -17.68
N TYR A 8 -22.53 -4.76 -16.38
CA TYR A 8 -21.66 -4.16 -15.36
C TYR A 8 -20.30 -4.83 -15.53
N ILE A 9 -19.33 -4.10 -16.09
CA ILE A 9 -17.95 -4.58 -16.15
C ILE A 9 -17.41 -4.44 -14.73
N TYR A 10 -17.23 -5.58 -14.05
CA TYR A 10 -16.57 -5.64 -12.75
C TYR A 10 -15.18 -5.00 -12.87
N ASN A 11 -14.95 -3.91 -12.13
CA ASN A 11 -13.71 -3.14 -12.20
C ASN A 11 -12.64 -3.65 -11.20
N ASP A 12 -12.94 -4.72 -10.45
CA ASP A 12 -12.10 -5.20 -9.36
C ASP A 12 -10.82 -5.90 -9.83
N PHE A 13 -10.72 -6.22 -11.12
CA PHE A 13 -9.51 -6.84 -11.69
C PHE A 13 -8.26 -6.00 -11.43
N TYR A 14 -8.39 -4.67 -11.41
CA TYR A 14 -7.29 -3.78 -11.07
C TYR A 14 -6.85 -3.94 -9.61
N ALA A 15 -7.79 -3.87 -8.66
CA ALA A 15 -7.50 -4.06 -7.24
C ALA A 15 -6.82 -5.42 -6.96
N TYR A 16 -7.31 -6.50 -7.58
CA TYR A 16 -6.68 -7.82 -7.46
C TYR A 16 -5.28 -7.88 -8.07
N ALA A 17 -5.02 -7.16 -9.17
CA ALA A 17 -3.69 -7.09 -9.78
C ALA A 17 -2.69 -6.34 -8.88
N ILE A 18 -3.11 -5.23 -8.28
CA ILE A 18 -2.32 -4.50 -7.29
C ILE A 18 -2.05 -5.39 -6.07
N LEU A 19 -3.05 -6.13 -5.58
CA LEU A 19 -2.88 -7.04 -4.45
C LEU A 19 -1.88 -8.17 -4.75
N ASP A 20 -1.86 -8.71 -5.98
CA ASP A 20 -0.83 -9.69 -6.39
C ASP A 20 0.59 -9.09 -6.40
N LEU A 21 0.74 -7.81 -6.76
CA LEU A 21 2.03 -7.11 -6.64
C LEU A 21 2.44 -6.93 -5.17
N VAL A 22 1.49 -6.54 -4.31
CA VAL A 22 1.72 -6.46 -2.86
C VAL A 22 2.15 -7.83 -2.31
N ASP A 23 1.47 -8.91 -2.70
CA ASP A 23 1.77 -10.27 -2.24
C ASP A 23 3.20 -10.71 -2.60
N LYS A 24 3.66 -10.39 -3.82
CA LYS A 24 5.03 -10.68 -4.27
C LYS A 24 6.08 -9.89 -3.50
N ASN A 25 5.80 -8.60 -3.22
CA ASN A 25 6.70 -7.76 -2.44
C ASN A 25 6.76 -8.20 -0.98
N LEU A 26 5.63 -8.57 -0.37
CA LEU A 26 5.58 -9.15 0.97
C LEU A 26 6.36 -10.47 1.07
N ALA A 27 6.26 -11.33 0.05
CA ALA A 27 7.06 -12.56 -0.01
C ALA A 27 8.56 -12.29 -0.09
N THR A 28 8.97 -11.29 -0.87
CA THR A 28 10.37 -10.87 -0.99
C THR A 28 10.87 -10.27 0.32
N LEU A 29 10.09 -9.37 0.93
CA LEU A 29 10.36 -8.77 2.23
C LEU A 29 10.53 -9.83 3.32
N HIS A 30 9.58 -10.77 3.42
CA HIS A 30 9.64 -11.88 4.37
C HIS A 30 10.93 -12.69 4.17
N ALA A 31 11.32 -13.00 2.93
CA ALA A 31 12.56 -13.73 2.66
C ALA A 31 13.82 -12.98 3.15
N LYS A 32 13.83 -11.65 3.06
CA LYS A 32 14.92 -10.80 3.57
C LYS A 32 14.93 -10.73 5.10
N ILE A 33 13.76 -10.60 5.74
CA ILE A 33 13.61 -10.64 7.20
C ILE A 33 14.13 -11.97 7.77
N ILE A 34 13.77 -13.10 7.17
CA ILE A 34 14.25 -14.43 7.63
C ILE A 34 15.78 -14.55 7.56
N LYS A 35 16.39 -13.95 6.54
CA LYS A 35 17.85 -13.89 6.38
C LYS A 35 18.51 -12.84 7.27
N LYS A 36 17.73 -12.00 7.98
CA LYS A 36 18.19 -10.82 8.72
C LYS A 36 18.99 -9.84 7.85
N ASP A 37 18.65 -9.79 6.57
CA ASP A 37 19.18 -8.83 5.61
C ASP A 37 18.41 -7.51 5.81
N TRP A 38 18.74 -6.79 6.88
CA TRP A 38 17.92 -5.66 7.35
C TRP A 38 17.97 -4.44 6.44
N ASP A 39 19.09 -4.22 5.75
CA ASP A 39 19.21 -3.12 4.81
C ASP A 39 18.26 -3.31 3.63
N GLU A 40 18.24 -4.50 3.04
CA GLU A 40 17.32 -4.76 1.95
C GLU A 40 15.86 -4.89 2.43
N ALA A 41 15.64 -5.47 3.61
CA ALA A 41 14.30 -5.53 4.18
C ALA A 41 13.73 -4.12 4.45
N TYR A 42 14.58 -3.19 4.89
CA TYR A 42 14.20 -1.78 5.05
C TYR A 42 13.82 -1.16 3.71
N SER A 43 14.67 -1.27 2.68
CA SER A 43 14.38 -0.68 1.36
C SER A 43 13.11 -1.24 0.72
N ILE A 44 12.84 -2.55 0.88
CA ILE A 44 11.60 -3.15 0.37
C ILE A 44 10.40 -2.67 1.18
N LEU A 45 10.50 -2.61 2.51
CA LEU A 45 9.42 -2.09 3.37
C LEU A 45 9.09 -0.64 3.02
N GLU A 46 10.11 0.18 2.80
CA GLU A 46 9.96 1.57 2.38
C GLU A 46 9.23 1.67 1.04
N GLY A 47 9.75 1.02 0.01
CA GLY A 47 9.10 1.01 -1.31
C GLY A 47 7.68 0.49 -1.26
N LEU A 48 7.41 -0.56 -0.47
CA LEU A 48 6.07 -1.11 -0.32
C LEU A 48 5.11 -0.15 0.41
N SER A 49 5.61 0.60 1.40
CA SER A 49 4.79 1.57 2.15
C SER A 49 4.39 2.75 1.27
N VAL A 50 5.35 3.29 0.50
CA VAL A 50 5.07 4.34 -0.49
C VAL A 50 4.13 3.83 -1.58
N PHE A 51 4.35 2.61 -2.09
CA PHE A 51 3.46 2.01 -3.08
C PHE A 51 2.04 1.83 -2.56
N ALA A 52 1.87 1.40 -1.30
CA ALA A 52 0.54 1.22 -0.70
C ALA A 52 -0.21 2.55 -0.51
N GLU A 53 0.51 3.65 -0.29
CA GLU A 53 -0.04 5.00 -0.25
C GLU A 53 -0.46 5.48 -1.66
N MET A 54 0.41 5.28 -2.66
CA MET A 54 0.13 5.67 -4.05
C MET A 54 -0.99 4.86 -4.70
N GLU A 55 -1.01 3.54 -4.46
CA GLU A 55 -1.90 2.58 -5.10
C GLU A 55 -2.79 1.89 -4.06
N GLY A 56 -3.53 2.67 -3.28
CA GLY A 56 -4.39 2.17 -2.20
C GLY A 56 -5.63 1.37 -2.65
N THR A 57 -5.91 1.27 -3.95
CA THR A 57 -7.15 0.63 -4.48
C THR A 57 -7.30 -0.83 -4.07
N TRP A 58 -6.21 -1.56 -3.79
CA TRP A 58 -6.30 -2.94 -3.32
C TRP A 58 -7.01 -3.08 -1.97
N THR A 59 -7.05 -2.03 -1.15
CA THR A 59 -7.75 -2.01 0.14
C THR A 59 -9.27 -2.03 -0.01
N GLN A 60 -9.76 -1.70 -1.21
CA GLN A 60 -11.18 -1.68 -1.57
C GLN A 60 -11.57 -2.94 -2.36
N CYS A 61 -10.72 -3.96 -2.36
CA CYS A 61 -11.02 -5.24 -3.01
C CYS A 61 -12.24 -5.90 -2.35
N ASP A 62 -13.14 -6.47 -3.17
CA ASP A 62 -14.33 -7.22 -2.72
C ASP A 62 -14.01 -8.46 -1.85
N ASP A 63 -12.74 -8.83 -1.74
CA ASP A 63 -12.23 -9.85 -0.82
C ASP A 63 -11.68 -9.20 0.46
N GLY A 64 -12.58 -8.79 1.35
CA GLY A 64 -12.22 -8.12 2.60
C GLY A 64 -11.36 -8.98 3.55
N GLU A 65 -11.49 -10.30 3.51
CA GLU A 65 -10.63 -11.20 4.31
C GLU A 65 -9.19 -11.16 3.79
N ARG A 66 -9.01 -11.19 2.46
CA ARG A 66 -7.69 -11.03 1.85
C ARG A 66 -7.05 -9.69 2.21
N VAL A 67 -7.82 -8.60 2.15
CA VAL A 67 -7.34 -7.27 2.56
C VAL A 67 -6.86 -7.27 4.02
N GLN A 68 -7.66 -7.82 4.94
CA GLN A 68 -7.32 -7.89 6.36
C GLN A 68 -6.06 -8.70 6.63
N VAL A 69 -5.94 -9.88 6.02
CA VAL A 69 -4.77 -10.74 6.19
C VAL A 69 -3.52 -10.11 5.57
N THR A 70 -3.64 -9.46 4.41
CA THR A 70 -2.53 -8.71 3.79
C THR A 70 -2.07 -7.56 4.68
N ASN A 71 -3.01 -6.78 5.25
CA ASN A 71 -2.71 -5.72 6.22
C ASN A 71 -1.92 -6.24 7.42
N LYS A 72 -2.38 -7.36 7.99
CA LYS A 72 -1.77 -7.99 9.15
C LYS A 72 -0.32 -8.40 8.87
N VAL A 73 -0.06 -8.97 7.68
CA VAL A 73 1.29 -9.38 7.25
C VAL A 73 2.19 -8.19 7.00
N TYR A 74 1.66 -7.13 6.39
CA TYR A 74 2.39 -5.88 6.22
C TYR A 74 2.81 -5.33 7.59
N GLY A 75 1.86 -5.18 8.52
CA GLY A 75 2.11 -4.70 9.88
C GLY A 75 3.14 -5.56 10.64
N ALA A 76 2.98 -6.88 10.63
CA ALA A 76 3.93 -7.80 11.26
C ALA A 76 5.33 -7.73 10.63
N SER A 77 5.42 -7.49 9.32
CA SER A 77 6.69 -7.32 8.60
C SER A 77 7.34 -6.00 8.98
N ALA A 78 6.58 -4.91 9.02
CA ALA A 78 7.05 -3.59 9.46
C ALA A 78 7.62 -3.65 10.88
N VAL A 79 6.88 -4.23 11.82
CA VAL A 79 7.31 -4.44 13.21
C VAL A 79 8.58 -5.29 13.27
N ALA A 80 8.68 -6.36 12.48
CA ALA A 80 9.84 -7.24 12.45
C ALA A 80 11.10 -6.53 11.93
N VAL A 81 10.99 -5.71 10.88
CA VAL A 81 12.11 -4.91 10.34
C VAL A 81 12.57 -3.87 11.37
N LEU A 82 11.63 -3.06 11.89
CA LEU A 82 11.94 -1.99 12.84
C LEU A 82 12.60 -2.54 14.11
N ARG A 83 12.04 -3.60 14.69
CA ARG A 83 12.64 -4.26 15.86
C ARG A 83 13.95 -4.97 15.52
N GLY A 84 14.10 -5.50 14.32
CA GLY A 84 15.33 -6.10 13.83
C GLY A 84 16.48 -5.08 13.80
N LEU A 85 16.23 -3.92 13.20
CA LEU A 85 17.15 -2.79 13.15
C LEU A 85 17.44 -2.21 14.54
N GLN A 86 16.43 -2.09 15.40
CA GLN A 86 16.60 -1.61 16.76
C GLN A 86 17.50 -2.54 17.59
N LYS A 87 17.29 -3.86 17.51
CA LYS A 87 18.14 -4.86 18.17
C LYS A 87 19.57 -4.88 17.62
N ALA A 88 19.75 -4.50 16.36
CA ALA A 88 21.07 -4.33 15.76
C ALA A 88 21.76 -3.01 16.17
N GLY A 89 21.05 -2.10 16.86
CA GLY A 89 21.56 -0.77 17.21
C GLY A 89 21.58 0.22 16.04
N ARG A 90 20.90 -0.10 14.94
CA ARG A 90 20.99 0.59 13.65
C ARG A 90 19.76 1.44 13.31
N LEU A 91 18.68 1.32 14.09
CA LEU A 91 17.45 2.09 13.87
C LEU A 91 17.66 3.56 14.29
N ASN A 92 18.26 4.35 13.39
CA ASN A 92 18.53 5.77 13.58
C ASN A 92 18.53 6.53 12.24
N PRO A 93 18.26 7.85 12.23
CA PRO A 93 18.20 8.64 11.01
C PRO A 93 19.54 8.82 10.29
N ALA A 94 20.69 8.60 10.96
CA ALA A 94 22.00 8.73 10.33
C ALA A 94 22.30 7.55 9.39
N GLU A 95 21.83 6.35 9.73
CA GLU A 95 21.92 5.17 8.87
C GLU A 95 20.78 5.08 7.86
N PHE A 96 19.59 5.55 8.24
CA PHE A 96 18.40 5.52 7.40
C PHE A 96 17.80 6.93 7.28
N PRO A 97 18.28 7.76 6.33
CA PRO A 97 17.86 9.17 6.21
C PRO A 97 16.36 9.37 6.01
N SER A 98 15.67 8.41 5.40
CA SER A 98 14.23 8.44 5.16
C SER A 98 13.38 7.87 6.28
N LEU A 99 13.99 7.48 7.42
CA LEU A 99 13.31 6.76 8.49
C LEU A 99 12.08 7.50 9.04
N GLU A 100 12.14 8.84 9.13
CA GLU A 100 10.99 9.62 9.58
C GLU A 100 9.81 9.48 8.61
N ASN A 101 10.06 9.60 7.32
CA ASN A 101 9.04 9.46 6.28
C ASN A 101 8.46 8.05 6.28
N LEU A 102 9.30 7.02 6.39
CA LEU A 102 8.83 5.64 6.48
C LEU A 102 7.89 5.44 7.67
N LEU A 103 8.28 5.94 8.86
CA LEU A 103 7.45 5.81 10.06
C LEU A 103 6.14 6.59 9.92
N LYS A 104 6.16 7.77 9.28
CA LYS A 104 4.96 8.55 8.97
C LYS A 104 4.03 7.75 8.05
N THR A 105 4.55 7.25 6.93
CA THR A 105 3.76 6.45 5.97
C THR A 105 3.18 5.19 6.61
N ILE A 106 3.94 4.45 7.44
CA ILE A 106 3.42 3.28 8.16
C ILE A 106 2.27 3.68 9.10
N ALA A 107 2.43 4.78 9.84
CA ALA A 107 1.40 5.25 10.78
C ALA A 107 0.13 5.69 10.04
N SER A 108 0.27 6.55 9.02
CA SER A 108 -0.85 7.02 8.19
C SER A 108 -1.56 5.87 7.46
N PHE A 109 -0.80 4.91 6.93
CA PHE A 109 -1.37 3.73 6.31
C PHE A 109 -2.18 2.90 7.32
N GLY A 110 -1.66 2.69 8.54
CA GLY A 110 -2.40 1.97 9.57
C GLY A 110 -3.66 2.69 10.04
N GLU A 111 -3.64 4.02 10.17
CA GLU A 111 -4.83 4.85 10.46
C GLU A 111 -5.91 4.70 9.37
N MET A 112 -5.50 4.74 8.10
CA MET A 112 -6.40 4.50 6.98
C MET A 112 -7.00 3.09 7.05
N MET A 113 -6.18 2.08 7.36
CA MET A 113 -6.66 0.69 7.48
C MET A 113 -7.58 0.48 8.70
N GLU A 114 -7.38 1.20 9.80
CA GLU A 114 -8.34 1.24 10.94
C GLU A 114 -9.70 1.79 10.50
N SER A 115 -9.73 2.81 9.63
CA SER A 115 -10.98 3.32 9.05
C SER A 115 -11.70 2.27 8.19
N CYS A 116 -10.95 1.34 7.61
CA CYS A 116 -11.45 0.16 6.90
C CYS A 116 -11.76 -1.04 7.82
N SER A 117 -11.87 -0.83 9.14
CA SER A 117 -12.13 -1.87 10.15
C SER A 117 -11.07 -2.98 10.20
N CYS A 118 -9.83 -2.70 9.78
CA CYS A 118 -8.70 -3.61 9.94
C CYS A 118 -7.92 -3.27 11.22
N ASN A 119 -7.45 -4.27 11.96
CA ASN A 119 -6.54 -4.03 13.08
C ASN A 119 -5.17 -3.56 12.54
N SER A 120 -4.71 -2.40 13.00
CA SER A 120 -3.46 -1.77 12.55
C SER A 120 -2.66 -1.17 13.71
N ASP A 121 -2.64 -1.82 14.88
CA ASP A 121 -1.89 -1.37 16.06
C ASP A 121 -0.38 -1.15 15.80
N TYR A 122 0.17 -1.66 14.69
CA TYR A 122 1.51 -1.32 14.22
C TYR A 122 1.71 0.18 13.96
N ALA A 123 0.65 0.94 13.68
CA ALA A 123 0.69 2.40 13.57
C ALA A 123 1.13 3.06 14.88
N LYS A 124 0.63 2.56 16.01
CA LYS A 124 1.02 3.03 17.35
C LYS A 124 2.50 2.77 17.63
N LEU A 125 3.04 1.64 17.14
CA LEU A 125 4.47 1.34 17.25
C LEU A 125 5.31 2.31 16.41
N ALA A 126 4.91 2.57 15.17
CA ALA A 126 5.60 3.52 14.30
C ALA A 126 5.65 4.92 14.94
N ARG A 127 4.53 5.39 15.51
CA ARG A 127 4.48 6.64 16.29
C ARG A 127 5.37 6.61 17.53
N ALA A 128 5.39 5.50 18.28
CA ALA A 128 6.25 5.36 19.47
C ALA A 128 7.73 5.52 19.11
N ILE A 129 8.18 4.81 18.07
CA ILE A 129 9.56 4.89 17.55
C ILE A 129 9.88 6.30 17.08
N ALA A 130 8.99 6.91 16.28
CA ALA A 130 9.18 8.27 15.78
C ALA A 130 9.29 9.27 16.94
N ARG A 131 8.42 9.16 17.95
CA ARG A 131 8.46 10.01 19.13
C ARG A 131 9.77 9.86 19.92
N ARG A 132 10.33 8.65 20.03
CA ARG A 132 11.65 8.45 20.67
C ARG A 132 12.78 9.09 19.87
N LEU A 133 12.78 8.91 18.55
CA LEU A 133 13.88 9.33 17.67
C LEU A 133 13.87 10.83 17.36
N PHE A 134 12.69 11.44 17.21
CA PHE A 134 12.51 12.81 16.73
C PHE A 134 11.95 13.76 17.80
N LYS A 135 11.88 13.35 19.07
CA LYS A 135 11.40 14.21 20.19
C LYS A 135 12.03 15.59 20.23
N ASP A 136 13.31 15.69 19.88
CA ASP A 136 14.13 16.90 19.98
C ASP A 136 14.14 17.71 18.68
N LYS A 137 13.40 17.28 17.65
CA LYS A 137 13.26 18.00 16.37
C LYS A 137 12.64 19.38 16.60
N THR A 138 13.26 20.40 16.03
CA THR A 138 12.89 21.81 16.22
C THR A 138 12.11 22.35 15.02
N GLU A 139 11.51 23.54 15.17
CA GLU A 139 10.90 24.25 14.05
C GLU A 139 11.94 24.67 12.99
N GLU A 140 13.19 24.92 13.40
CA GLU A 140 14.29 25.23 12.50
C GLU A 140 14.64 24.02 11.60
N ASP A 141 14.61 22.81 12.17
CA ASP A 141 14.81 21.56 11.41
C ASP A 141 13.69 21.37 10.36
N LEU A 142 12.43 21.60 10.76
CA LEU A 142 11.28 21.55 9.84
C LEU A 142 11.38 22.60 8.73
N ALA A 143 11.77 23.83 9.08
CA ALA A 143 11.97 24.90 8.10
C ALA A 143 13.08 24.56 7.10
N LEU A 144 14.16 23.93 7.57
CA LEU A 144 15.26 23.46 6.72
C LEU A 144 14.81 22.33 5.78
N GLU A 145 14.01 21.37 6.25
CA GLU A 145 13.43 20.32 5.42
C GLU A 145 12.50 20.88 4.35
N LYS A 146 11.61 21.80 4.73
CA LYS A 146 10.72 22.51 3.78
C LYS A 146 11.52 23.30 2.75
N ALA A 147 12.62 23.95 3.16
CA ALA A 147 13.51 24.66 2.22
C ALA A 147 14.16 23.71 1.21
N ARG A 148 14.65 22.54 1.66
CA ARG A 148 15.23 21.52 0.77
C ARG A 148 14.20 20.92 -0.19
N LEU A 149 12.99 20.67 0.30
CA LEU A 149 11.89 20.20 -0.55
C LEU A 149 11.56 21.24 -1.63
N ASN A 150 11.45 22.51 -1.26
CA ASN A 150 11.25 23.60 -2.21
C ASN A 150 12.40 23.71 -3.23
N GLU A 151 13.66 23.57 -2.78
CA GLU A 151 14.81 23.54 -3.68
C GLU A 151 14.73 22.38 -4.69
N PHE A 152 14.35 21.19 -4.23
CA PHE A 152 14.13 20.04 -5.11
C PHE A 152 13.03 20.33 -6.15
N ILE A 153 11.89 20.86 -5.71
CA ILE A 153 10.77 21.20 -6.61
C ILE A 153 11.19 22.22 -7.66
N GLU A 154 11.93 23.27 -7.26
CA GLU A 154 12.44 24.25 -8.22
C GLU A 154 13.47 23.67 -9.19
N SER A 155 14.13 22.56 -8.83
CA SER A 155 15.07 21.85 -9.69
C SER A 155 14.41 20.95 -10.76
N ILE A 156 13.10 20.71 -10.67
CA ILE A 156 12.35 19.96 -11.69
C ILE A 156 12.32 20.78 -12.98
N GLU A 157 12.90 20.23 -14.05
CA GLU A 157 13.02 20.90 -15.35
C GLU A 157 11.67 21.00 -16.07
N ASP A 158 10.83 19.98 -15.93
CA ASP A 158 9.48 19.95 -16.50
C ASP A 158 8.57 20.89 -15.70
N LYS A 159 8.04 21.91 -16.39
CA LYS A 159 7.19 22.90 -15.77
C LYS A 159 5.84 22.30 -15.36
N GLU A 160 5.26 21.40 -16.16
CA GLU A 160 3.97 20.79 -15.85
C GLU A 160 4.11 19.91 -14.61
N GLU A 161 5.12 19.04 -14.57
CA GLU A 161 5.43 18.22 -13.38
C GLU A 161 5.69 19.09 -12.14
N ARG A 162 6.48 20.16 -12.27
CA ARG A 162 6.74 21.07 -11.16
C ARG A 162 5.47 21.75 -10.65
N ASP A 163 4.62 22.22 -11.55
CA ASP A 163 3.39 22.92 -11.18
C ASP A 163 2.38 21.93 -10.55
N GLU A 164 2.33 20.67 -10.99
CA GLU A 164 1.57 19.57 -10.36
C GLU A 164 2.07 19.29 -8.94
N VAL A 165 3.37 19.05 -8.75
CA VAL A 165 3.96 18.78 -7.42
C VAL A 165 3.73 19.95 -6.46
N LYS A 166 3.79 21.20 -6.95
CA LYS A 166 3.48 22.39 -6.14
C LYS A 166 2.01 22.44 -5.73
N ALA A 167 1.10 22.05 -6.61
CA ALA A 167 -0.33 22.02 -6.31
C ALA A 167 -0.64 20.98 -5.22
N ASP A 168 -0.13 19.77 -5.37
CA ASP A 168 -0.32 18.67 -4.40
C ASP A 168 0.21 19.03 -3.02
N LEU A 169 1.36 19.69 -2.94
CA LEU A 169 1.92 20.13 -1.65
C LEU A 169 1.13 21.27 -1.02
N LYS A 170 0.58 22.18 -1.83
CA LYS A 170 -0.26 23.27 -1.31
C LYS A 170 -1.56 22.72 -0.74
N GLU A 171 -2.16 21.71 -1.37
CA GLU A 171 -3.34 21.01 -0.84
C GLU A 171 -3.03 20.35 0.51
N LYS A 172 -1.91 19.62 0.61
CA LYS A 172 -1.47 19.01 1.89
C LYS A 172 -1.17 20.04 2.99
N GLU A 173 -0.59 21.20 2.64
CA GLU A 173 -0.33 22.26 3.63
C GLU A 173 -1.61 22.93 4.14
N GLU A 174 -2.65 23.06 3.30
CA GLU A 174 -3.95 23.61 3.70
C GLU A 174 -4.74 22.63 4.59
N GLU A 175 -4.50 21.33 4.47
CA GLU A 175 -5.05 20.30 5.37
C GLU A 175 -4.34 20.26 6.74
N ASP A 176 -3.09 20.68 6.81
CA ASP A 176 -2.19 20.57 7.98
C ASP A 176 -2.18 21.82 8.92
N ASP A 177 -3.21 22.67 8.91
CA ASP A 177 -3.23 24.01 9.56
C ASP A 177 -3.30 23.97 11.12
N ASP A 178 -3.20 22.78 11.73
CA ASP A 178 -3.13 22.61 13.19
C ASP A 178 -1.65 22.55 13.66
N GLU A 179 -1.25 23.37 14.64
CA GLU A 179 0.14 23.35 15.19
C GLU A 179 0.57 21.96 15.70
N SER A 180 -0.38 21.11 16.08
CA SER A 180 -0.10 19.74 16.47
C SER A 180 0.30 18.83 15.29
N GLU A 181 0.00 19.23 14.05
CA GLU A 181 0.28 18.53 12.79
C GLU A 181 1.73 18.69 12.34
N LYS A 182 2.33 19.84 12.68
CA LYS A 182 3.76 20.13 12.45
C LYS A 182 4.69 19.03 12.96
N PHE A 183 4.32 18.37 14.05
CA PHE A 183 5.04 17.23 14.60
C PHE A 183 4.11 16.02 14.68
N TRP A 184 3.81 15.40 13.53
CA TRP A 184 2.89 14.27 13.39
C TRP A 184 3.06 13.18 14.47
N PHE A 185 4.30 12.87 14.88
CA PHE A 185 4.62 11.85 15.89
C PHE A 185 4.23 12.26 17.34
N ARG A 186 3.87 13.52 17.59
CA ARG A 186 3.33 13.99 18.88
C ARG A 186 1.83 13.76 19.00
N LYS A 187 1.11 13.54 17.88
CA LYS A 187 -0.29 13.16 17.88
C LYS A 187 -0.47 11.65 18.14
N GLY A 188 -1.71 11.28 18.48
CA GLY A 188 -2.16 9.91 18.53
C GLY A 188 -1.64 9.10 19.73
N GLU A 189 -2.26 7.93 19.89
CA GLU A 189 -1.85 6.93 20.85
C GLU A 189 -0.53 6.27 20.42
N ILE A 190 0.27 5.92 21.43
CA ILE A 190 1.50 5.14 21.29
C ILE A 190 1.38 3.88 22.13
N CYS A 191 2.15 2.86 21.76
CA CYS A 191 2.30 1.63 22.53
C CYS A 191 3.71 1.53 23.13
N ASP A 192 3.95 0.46 23.90
CA ASP A 192 5.31 0.09 24.31
C ASP A 192 6.05 -0.50 23.09
N GLU A 193 7.25 0.01 22.78
CA GLU A 193 8.06 -0.48 21.65
C GLU A 193 8.38 -1.98 21.74
N ASP A 194 8.38 -2.54 22.96
CA ASP A 194 8.62 -3.95 23.25
C ASP A 194 7.34 -4.78 23.47
N GLU A 195 6.15 -4.19 23.23
CA GLU A 195 4.87 -4.87 23.40
C GLU A 195 4.78 -6.17 22.60
N LYS A 196 4.22 -7.20 23.22
CA LYS A 196 4.10 -8.53 22.64
C LYS A 196 2.69 -8.77 22.15
N ASP A 197 2.37 -8.18 21.01
CA ASP A 197 1.15 -8.49 20.28
C ASP A 197 1.33 -9.79 19.45
N PRO A 198 0.44 -10.80 19.60
CA PRO A 198 0.39 -11.95 18.71
C PRO A 198 0.32 -11.59 17.21
N ASP A 199 -0.37 -10.51 16.83
CA ASP A 199 -0.51 -10.01 15.46
C ASP A 199 0.80 -9.40 14.93
N TRP A 200 1.82 -9.19 15.78
CA TRP A 200 3.16 -8.79 15.36
C TRP A 200 4.14 -9.96 15.25
N VAL A 201 3.69 -11.18 15.57
CA VAL A 201 4.52 -12.39 15.43
C VAL A 201 4.52 -12.84 13.97
N LEU A 202 5.50 -12.35 13.20
CA LEU A 202 5.60 -12.57 11.75
C LEU A 202 5.47 -14.05 11.35
N SER A 203 6.09 -14.98 12.06
CA SER A 203 6.01 -16.42 11.71
C SER A 203 4.58 -16.98 11.81
N ARG A 204 3.78 -16.50 12.77
CA ARG A 204 2.38 -16.89 12.93
C ARG A 204 1.53 -16.27 11.83
N VAL A 205 1.64 -14.96 11.66
CA VAL A 205 0.86 -14.19 10.68
C VAL A 205 1.19 -14.62 9.25
N TRP A 206 2.45 -14.88 8.95
CA TRP A 206 2.87 -15.38 7.64
C TRP A 206 2.25 -16.75 7.31
N LYS A 207 2.14 -17.63 8.32
CA LYS A 207 1.50 -18.95 8.14
C LYS A 207 0.00 -18.81 7.84
N GLU A 208 -0.69 -17.95 8.59
CA GLU A 208 -2.11 -17.61 8.36
C GLU A 208 -2.32 -17.07 6.95
N TYR A 209 -1.48 -16.14 6.53
CA TYR A 209 -1.51 -15.56 5.19
C TYR A 209 -1.25 -16.55 4.07
N LYS A 210 -0.22 -17.38 4.18
CA LYS A 210 0.04 -18.44 3.20
C LYS A 210 -1.10 -19.46 3.13
N SER A 211 -1.77 -19.72 4.26
CA SER A 211 -2.95 -20.58 4.29
C SER A 211 -4.11 -19.95 3.52
N HIS A 212 -4.41 -18.67 3.76
CA HIS A 212 -5.46 -17.96 3.05
C HIS A 212 -5.18 -17.88 1.54
N LEU A 213 -3.95 -17.50 1.14
CA LEU A 213 -3.57 -17.44 -0.27
C LEU A 213 -3.59 -18.80 -0.98
N SER A 214 -3.51 -19.92 -0.26
CA SER A 214 -3.56 -21.25 -0.88
C SER A 214 -4.94 -21.60 -1.46
N SER A 215 -6.01 -20.96 -0.96
CA SER A 215 -7.36 -21.07 -1.51
C SER A 215 -7.67 -20.04 -2.59
N VAL A 216 -6.84 -19.02 -2.75
CA VAL A 216 -7.04 -17.95 -3.74
C VAL A 216 -6.45 -18.36 -5.10
N PRO A 217 -7.17 -18.16 -6.21
CA PRO A 217 -6.62 -18.44 -7.54
C PRO A 217 -5.37 -17.61 -7.82
N SER A 218 -4.25 -18.27 -8.14
CA SER A 218 -2.94 -17.64 -8.39
C SER A 218 -2.71 -17.22 -9.84
N GLY A 219 -3.77 -17.10 -10.64
CA GLY A 219 -3.70 -16.80 -12.07
C GLY A 219 -5.08 -16.76 -12.70
N PRO A 220 -5.18 -16.38 -13.99
CA PRO A 220 -6.45 -16.38 -14.69
C PRO A 220 -7.06 -17.77 -14.59
N MET A 221 -8.23 -17.87 -13.94
CA MET A 221 -8.96 -19.12 -13.89
C MET A 221 -9.24 -19.51 -15.33
N ARG A 222 -8.64 -20.62 -15.79
CA ARG A 222 -9.08 -21.23 -17.03
C ARG A 222 -10.53 -21.64 -16.77
N GLY A 223 -11.46 -20.92 -17.40
CA GLY A 223 -12.85 -21.32 -17.43
C GLY A 223 -12.95 -22.77 -17.91
N PRO A 224 -14.06 -23.47 -17.64
CA PRO A 224 -14.35 -24.74 -18.26
C PRO A 224 -14.03 -24.69 -19.75
N GLY A 225 -13.56 -25.78 -20.36
CA GLY A 225 -13.24 -25.80 -21.80
C GLY A 225 -14.42 -25.38 -22.69
N SER A 226 -15.64 -25.40 -22.15
CA SER A 226 -16.86 -24.86 -22.75
C SER A 226 -16.94 -23.34 -22.81
N TRP A 227 -16.05 -22.57 -22.18
CA TRP A 227 -15.99 -21.10 -22.26
C TRP A 227 -15.00 -20.61 -23.32
N ASP A 228 -14.20 -21.51 -23.90
CA ASP A 228 -13.33 -21.21 -25.02
C ASP A 228 -14.16 -21.04 -26.29
N ILE A 229 -14.46 -19.78 -26.63
CA ILE A 229 -15.25 -19.43 -27.82
C ILE A 229 -14.63 -19.94 -29.13
N ASN A 230 -13.33 -20.26 -29.17
CA ASN A 230 -12.72 -20.87 -30.34
C ASN A 230 -13.20 -22.30 -30.57
N LYS A 231 -13.71 -22.96 -29.51
CA LYS A 231 -14.27 -24.32 -29.55
C LYS A 231 -15.78 -24.36 -29.73
N TRP A 232 -16.44 -23.21 -29.74
CA TRP A 232 -17.89 -23.15 -29.94
C TRP A 232 -18.23 -23.44 -31.40
N SER A 233 -19.28 -24.25 -31.60
CA SER A 233 -19.89 -24.42 -32.92
C SER A 233 -20.52 -23.12 -33.40
N ALA A 234 -20.76 -23.00 -34.72
CA ALA A 234 -21.44 -21.84 -35.30
C ALA A 234 -22.84 -21.60 -34.67
N ALA A 235 -23.56 -22.68 -34.35
CA ALA A 235 -24.87 -22.59 -33.68
C ALA A 235 -24.77 -22.00 -32.26
N GLN A 236 -23.68 -22.28 -31.54
CA GLN A 236 -23.45 -21.75 -30.19
C GLN A 236 -22.99 -20.28 -30.22
N LYS A 237 -22.31 -19.84 -31.29
CA LYS A 237 -21.87 -18.45 -31.47
C LYS A 237 -23.00 -17.52 -31.92
N LYS A 238 -23.94 -18.04 -32.71
CA LYS A 238 -25.05 -17.28 -33.32
C LYS A 238 -25.81 -16.32 -32.38
N PRO A 239 -26.13 -16.66 -31.12
CA PRO A 239 -26.84 -15.73 -30.22
C PRO A 239 -26.00 -14.53 -29.75
N PHE A 240 -24.67 -14.58 -29.93
CA PHE A 240 -23.70 -13.57 -29.48
C PHE A 240 -23.03 -12.82 -30.63
N GLU A 241 -23.36 -13.17 -31.88
CA GLU A 241 -22.92 -12.42 -33.04
C GLU A 241 -23.67 -11.09 -33.10
N PHE A 242 -22.94 -9.99 -33.13
CA PHE A 242 -23.55 -8.68 -33.38
C PHE A 242 -24.19 -8.70 -34.77
N GLU A 243 -25.44 -8.26 -34.86
CA GLU A 243 -26.07 -8.02 -36.16
C GLU A 243 -25.17 -7.05 -36.92
N LYS A 244 -24.68 -7.46 -38.09
CA LYS A 244 -24.06 -6.53 -39.03
C LYS A 244 -25.14 -5.55 -39.46
N HIS A 245 -25.24 -4.41 -38.78
CA HIS A 245 -25.85 -3.25 -39.37
C HIS A 245 -24.98 -2.88 -40.56
N GLY A 246 -25.44 -3.26 -41.75
CA GLY A 246 -24.86 -2.78 -42.99
C GLY A 246 -24.91 -1.26 -42.95
N SER A 247 -23.74 -0.64 -42.93
CA SER A 247 -23.57 0.69 -43.47
C SER A 247 -23.83 0.59 -44.97
N GLU A 248 -25.09 0.70 -45.37
CA GLU A 248 -25.40 1.24 -46.69
C GLU A 248 -25.20 2.75 -46.57
N ASP A 249 -23.95 3.16 -46.80
CA ASP A 249 -23.67 4.47 -47.36
C ASP A 249 -24.36 4.51 -48.74
N GLU A 250 -25.59 5.01 -48.78
CA GLU A 250 -26.18 5.52 -50.02
C GLU A 250 -25.81 7.00 -50.18
N PHE A 251 -25.24 7.29 -51.34
CA PHE A 251 -24.89 8.62 -51.86
C PHE A 251 -26.08 9.59 -51.93
#